data_AF-A0A661PY42-F1
#
_entry.id   AF-A0A661PY42-F1
#
_cell.length_a   1.000
_cell.length_b   1.000
_cell.length_c   1.000
_cell.angle_alpha   90.00
_cell.angle_beta   90.00
_cell.angle_gamma   90.00
#
_symmetry.space_group_name_H-M   'P 1'
#
loop_
_entity.id
_entity.type
_entity.pdbx_description
1 polymer ?
#
loop_
_entity_poly.entity_id
_entity_poly.type
_entity_poly.pdbx_seq_one_letter_code
_entity_poly.pdbx_strand_id
1 'polypeptide(L)'
;VSPARCGRCHKQTIRGFGNTAHAKALTNLEGMKSDDPRYPLIEPYKESGFAECRACHGSRIEIGKDRRPTAATWPNSGAGRINPDKSPGNCAMCHGRHRFSAASARQPEACLNCHDGRMYPEGEIYARSLHGLAYRDKSSRHNLKRPYFYCDATENTAPTCALCHLNGAGLGLLTRHDPAWRLSHNLAHPEALSREAKGEPRTRMRAVCEQCHAAAVAKRFLAAADAELERYQEAVVNPELARFKKLLKKKKGKQRQVVLTDYADFLARTKAYRLNLYMGHPGRTER
;
A
#
# COMPACT_ATOMS: atom_id res chain seq x y z
N VAL A 1 21.72 5.90 -8.26
CA VAL A 1 21.01 7.20 -8.13
C VAL A 1 20.07 7.12 -6.93
N SER A 2 20.18 8.06 -6.01
CA SER A 2 19.37 8.14 -4.78
C SER A 2 18.26 9.20 -4.89
N PRO A 3 17.25 9.16 -4.00
CA PRO A 3 16.25 10.23 -3.90
C PRO A 3 16.86 11.63 -3.71
N ALA A 4 17.97 11.76 -2.99
CA ALA A 4 18.65 13.05 -2.83
C ALA A 4 19.13 13.63 -4.17
N ARG A 5 19.58 12.77 -5.11
CA ARG A 5 19.94 13.21 -6.47
C ARG A 5 18.72 13.65 -7.27
N CYS A 6 17.61 12.91 -7.19
CA CYS A 6 16.34 13.28 -7.83
C CYS A 6 15.81 14.62 -7.29
N GLY A 7 15.98 14.87 -5.99
CA GLY A 7 15.52 16.07 -5.29
C GLY A 7 16.16 17.38 -5.73
N ARG A 8 17.27 17.33 -6.50
CA ARG A 8 17.85 18.54 -7.11
C ARG A 8 16.88 19.22 -8.08
N CYS A 9 16.08 18.42 -8.79
CA CYS A 9 15.07 18.91 -9.72
C CYS A 9 13.63 18.69 -9.20
N HIS A 10 13.37 17.57 -8.52
CA HIS A 10 12.01 17.18 -8.11
C HIS A 10 11.75 17.42 -6.61
N LYS A 11 11.95 18.67 -6.15
CA LYS A 11 11.85 19.04 -4.74
C LYS A 11 10.50 18.69 -4.10
N GLN A 12 9.40 18.99 -4.79
CA GLN A 12 8.04 18.71 -4.30
C GLN A 12 7.76 17.21 -4.18
N THR A 13 8.18 16.43 -5.18
CA THR A 13 8.08 14.96 -5.17
C THR A 13 8.82 14.35 -3.98
N ILE A 14 10.06 14.78 -3.74
CA ILE A 14 10.85 14.30 -2.61
C ILE A 14 10.22 14.70 -1.27
N ARG A 15 9.70 15.93 -1.14
CA ARG A 15 8.99 16.36 0.07
C ARG A 15 7.75 15.51 0.35
N GLY A 16 6.99 15.18 -0.71
CA GLY A 16 5.84 14.28 -0.59
C GLY A 16 6.24 12.86 -0.21
N PHE A 17 7.24 12.29 -0.88
CA PHE A 17 7.65 10.90 -0.70
C PHE A 17 8.46 10.64 0.57
N GLY A 18 9.40 11.50 0.94
CA GLY A 18 10.41 11.22 1.97
C GLY A 18 9.87 10.94 3.36
N ASN A 19 8.65 11.41 3.66
CA ASN A 19 8.00 11.20 4.95
C ASN A 19 7.02 10.01 4.99
N THR A 20 6.84 9.32 3.87
CA THR A 20 5.88 8.22 3.74
C THR A 20 6.33 6.94 4.40
N ALA A 21 5.37 6.03 4.64
CA ALA A 21 5.67 4.67 5.05
C ALA A 21 6.46 3.89 3.98
N HIS A 22 6.33 4.25 2.69
CA HIS A 22 7.12 3.66 1.60
C HIS A 22 8.61 4.03 1.71
N ALA A 23 8.93 5.32 1.89
CA ALA A 23 10.30 5.75 2.12
C ALA A 23 10.91 5.11 3.37
N LYS A 24 10.08 4.85 4.38
CA LYS A 24 10.46 4.23 5.66
C LYS A 24 10.22 2.72 5.70
N ALA A 25 9.99 2.06 4.57
CA ALA A 25 9.50 0.67 4.56
C ALA A 25 10.47 -0.31 5.22
N LEU A 26 11.79 -0.14 5.02
CA LEU A 26 12.80 -0.96 5.68
C LEU A 26 12.85 -0.67 7.19
N THR A 27 12.94 0.59 7.60
CA THR A 27 13.02 0.93 9.04
C THR A 27 11.77 0.53 9.80
N ASN A 28 10.59 0.59 9.14
CA ASN A 28 9.34 0.12 9.73
C ASN A 28 9.33 -1.41 9.90
N LEU A 29 9.93 -2.15 8.97
CA LEU A 29 10.08 -3.60 9.02
C LEU A 29 11.07 -4.02 10.12
N GLU A 30 12.24 -3.38 10.16
CA GLU A 30 13.27 -3.60 11.21
C GLU A 30 12.73 -3.31 12.62
N GLY A 31 11.82 -2.33 12.74
CA GLY A 31 11.17 -1.98 14.00
C GLY A 31 10.03 -2.90 14.44
N MET A 32 9.68 -3.93 13.66
CA MET A 32 8.60 -4.87 14.03
C MET A 32 9.04 -5.79 15.18
N LYS A 33 8.17 -5.89 16.19
CA LYS A 33 8.36 -6.82 17.30
C LYS A 33 8.00 -8.23 16.86
N SER A 34 8.50 -9.24 17.57
CA SER A 34 7.95 -10.59 17.46
C SER A 34 6.44 -10.52 17.71
N ASP A 35 5.60 -11.20 16.93
CA ASP A 35 4.12 -11.15 16.99
C ASP A 35 3.43 -9.82 16.61
N ASP A 36 4.13 -8.91 15.92
CA ASP A 36 3.57 -7.64 15.46
C ASP A 36 2.24 -7.86 14.68
N PRO A 37 1.17 -7.13 15.02
CA PRO A 37 -0.15 -7.27 14.39
C PRO A 37 -0.19 -6.95 12.89
N ARG A 38 0.88 -6.36 12.33
CA ARG A 38 1.04 -6.13 10.89
C ARG A 38 1.61 -7.35 10.17
N TYR A 39 2.44 -8.14 10.85
CA TYR A 39 3.04 -9.36 10.32
C TYR A 39 3.61 -10.22 11.48
N PRO A 40 2.83 -11.16 12.05
CA PRO A 40 3.22 -11.84 13.30
C PRO A 40 4.30 -12.90 13.10
N LEU A 41 4.55 -13.31 11.86
CA LEU A 41 5.59 -14.28 11.46
C LEU A 41 6.91 -13.61 11.09
N ILE A 42 7.22 -12.44 11.65
CA ILE A 42 8.39 -11.65 11.26
C ILE A 42 9.72 -12.25 11.73
N GLU A 43 9.72 -13.01 12.82
CA GLU A 43 10.96 -13.42 13.52
C GLU A 43 11.93 -14.22 12.65
N PRO A 44 11.52 -15.24 11.88
CA PRO A 44 12.42 -16.01 11.02
C PRO A 44 13.15 -15.14 9.97
N TYR A 45 12.55 -14.03 9.55
CA TYR A 45 13.16 -13.14 8.57
C TYR A 45 14.26 -12.26 9.17
N LYS A 46 14.26 -12.02 10.49
CA LYS A 46 15.29 -11.21 11.15
C LYS A 46 16.67 -11.84 11.08
N GLU A 47 16.75 -13.16 11.24
CA GLU A 47 18.01 -13.92 11.18
C GLU A 47 18.68 -13.77 9.81
N SER A 48 17.88 -13.76 8.73
CA SER A 48 18.36 -13.53 7.36
C SER A 48 18.65 -12.06 7.02
N GLY A 49 18.49 -11.13 7.96
CA GLY A 49 18.56 -9.69 7.68
C GLY A 49 17.48 -9.21 6.71
N PHE A 50 16.29 -9.84 6.73
CA PHE A 50 15.16 -9.58 5.84
C PHE A 50 15.48 -9.77 4.35
N ALA A 51 16.35 -10.72 4.01
CA ALA A 51 16.79 -10.96 2.63
C ALA A 51 15.63 -11.20 1.66
N GLU A 52 14.58 -11.89 2.10
CA GLU A 52 13.38 -12.18 1.31
C GLU A 52 12.41 -10.99 1.22
N CYS A 53 12.41 -10.10 2.22
CA CYS A 53 11.52 -8.94 2.23
C CYS A 53 12.08 -7.75 1.43
N ARG A 54 13.40 -7.74 1.17
CA ARG A 54 14.12 -6.57 0.64
C ARG A 54 13.71 -6.16 -0.77
N ALA A 55 13.13 -7.07 -1.56
CA ALA A 55 12.64 -6.77 -2.91
C ALA A 55 11.53 -5.70 -2.87
N CYS A 56 10.71 -5.72 -1.82
CA CYS A 56 9.60 -4.80 -1.59
C CYS A 56 9.94 -3.71 -0.56
N HIS A 57 10.56 -4.07 0.57
CA HIS A 57 10.83 -3.13 1.68
C HIS A 57 12.15 -2.37 1.54
N GLY A 58 13.13 -2.93 0.82
CA GLY A 58 14.46 -2.37 0.65
C GLY A 58 15.50 -3.05 1.54
N SER A 59 16.76 -2.70 1.34
CA SER A 59 17.91 -3.07 2.18
C SER A 59 18.78 -1.83 2.42
N ARG A 60 19.72 -1.93 3.37
CA ARG A 60 20.80 -0.96 3.51
C ARG A 60 21.87 -1.28 2.48
N ILE A 61 22.13 -0.37 1.56
CA ILE A 61 23.12 -0.60 0.49
C ILE A 61 24.51 -0.40 1.04
N GLU A 62 25.29 -1.47 1.00
CA GLU A 62 26.69 -1.49 1.42
C GLU A 62 27.61 -1.30 0.22
N ILE A 63 28.68 -0.52 0.41
CA ILE A 63 29.72 -0.30 -0.59
C ILE A 63 30.95 -1.10 -0.19
N GLY A 64 31.39 -1.98 -1.07
CA GLY A 64 32.59 -2.80 -0.89
C GLY A 64 33.89 -1.99 -1.05
N LYS A 65 35.02 -2.67 -0.82
CA LYS A 65 36.36 -2.09 -0.96
C LYS A 65 36.66 -1.57 -2.38
N ASP A 66 36.03 -2.18 -3.39
CA ASP A 66 36.11 -1.80 -4.80
C ASP A 66 35.23 -0.59 -5.16
N ARG A 67 34.61 0.05 -4.16
CA ARG A 67 33.69 1.20 -4.29
C ARG A 67 32.41 0.87 -5.05
N ARG A 68 32.01 -0.40 -5.13
CA ARG A 68 30.75 -0.85 -5.74
C ARG A 68 29.78 -1.39 -4.69
N PRO A 69 28.46 -1.38 -4.96
CA PRO A 69 27.49 -2.05 -4.10
C PRO A 69 27.79 -3.55 -3.98
N THR A 70 27.70 -4.09 -2.77
CA THR A 70 27.93 -5.53 -2.53
C THR A 70 26.78 -6.37 -3.10
N ALA A 71 27.07 -7.58 -3.59
CA ALA A 71 26.04 -8.52 -4.06
C ALA A 71 25.05 -8.93 -2.93
N ALA A 72 25.49 -8.83 -1.68
CA ALA A 72 24.66 -9.08 -0.51
C ALA A 72 23.53 -8.05 -0.35
N THR A 73 23.68 -6.82 -0.88
CA THR A 73 22.68 -5.75 -0.70
C THR A 73 22.15 -5.18 -2.01
N TRP A 74 22.74 -5.56 -3.16
CA TRP A 74 22.39 -5.11 -4.50
C TRP A 74 22.32 -6.28 -5.50
N PRO A 75 21.39 -6.30 -6.47
CA PRO A 75 20.40 -5.27 -6.81
C PRO A 75 19.25 -5.15 -5.79
N ASN A 76 18.70 -3.94 -5.67
CA ASN A 76 17.56 -3.68 -4.80
C ASN A 76 16.53 -2.74 -5.45
N SER A 77 15.26 -3.15 -5.40
CA SER A 77 14.08 -2.43 -5.92
C SER A 77 13.17 -1.88 -4.81
N GLY A 78 13.40 -2.24 -3.56
CA GLY A 78 12.46 -2.00 -2.48
C GLY A 78 12.24 -0.53 -2.15
N ALA A 79 11.03 -0.23 -1.68
CA ALA A 79 10.53 1.12 -1.53
C ALA A 79 11.33 1.97 -0.54
N GLY A 80 11.77 1.34 0.56
CA GLY A 80 12.46 1.97 1.67
C GLY A 80 13.97 1.71 1.71
N ARG A 81 14.59 1.41 0.56
CA ARG A 81 16.04 1.21 0.44
C ARG A 81 16.81 2.36 1.11
N ILE A 82 17.80 2.04 1.94
CA ILE A 82 18.71 3.05 2.48
C ILE A 82 19.92 3.15 1.57
N ASN A 83 20.08 4.31 0.92
CA ASN A 83 21.11 4.54 -0.07
C ASN A 83 22.49 4.81 0.59
N PRO A 84 23.61 4.71 -0.17
CA PRO A 84 24.94 5.02 0.37
C PRO A 84 25.09 6.45 0.89
N ASP A 85 24.32 7.40 0.37
CA ASP A 85 24.24 8.78 0.88
C ASP A 85 23.28 8.94 2.08
N LYS A 86 22.87 7.81 2.67
CA LYS A 86 21.94 7.69 3.80
C LYS A 86 20.50 8.14 3.51
N SER A 87 20.20 8.61 2.30
CA SER A 87 18.83 9.00 1.96
C SER A 87 17.91 7.77 1.89
N PRO A 88 16.71 7.82 2.48
CA PRO A 88 15.76 6.72 2.42
C PRO A 88 14.98 6.77 1.11
N GLY A 89 14.79 5.60 0.51
CA GLY A 89 13.86 5.38 -0.58
C GLY A 89 14.45 4.97 -1.92
N ASN A 90 13.57 4.55 -2.82
CA ASN A 90 13.90 4.21 -4.21
C ASN A 90 12.92 4.82 -5.21
N CYS A 91 13.23 5.97 -5.81
CA CYS A 91 12.32 6.62 -6.77
C CYS A 91 11.97 5.73 -7.98
N ALA A 92 12.85 4.79 -8.37
CA ALA A 92 12.61 3.92 -9.51
C ALA A 92 11.62 2.77 -9.23
N MET A 93 11.04 2.66 -8.03
CA MET A 93 10.18 1.54 -7.66
C MET A 93 8.89 1.46 -8.50
N CYS A 94 8.32 2.59 -8.93
CA CYS A 94 7.06 2.63 -9.69
C CYS A 94 7.26 2.92 -11.18
N HIS A 95 8.08 3.91 -11.53
CA HIS A 95 8.29 4.32 -12.94
C HIS A 95 9.55 3.70 -13.58
N GLY A 96 10.18 2.76 -12.88
CA GLY A 96 11.34 2.02 -13.35
C GLY A 96 12.57 2.90 -13.64
N ARG A 97 13.63 2.22 -14.08
CA ARG A 97 14.83 2.77 -14.71
C ARG A 97 14.99 2.08 -16.07
N HIS A 98 15.54 2.68 -17.11
CA HIS A 98 16.08 4.05 -17.25
C HIS A 98 15.11 5.00 -17.96
N ARG A 99 13.89 4.54 -18.28
CA ARG A 99 12.89 5.35 -18.98
C ARG A 99 12.18 6.37 -18.08
N PHE A 100 12.08 6.10 -16.77
CA PHE A 100 11.41 6.96 -15.78
C PHE A 100 10.01 7.41 -16.23
N SER A 101 9.22 6.47 -16.74
CA SER A 101 7.94 6.76 -17.39
C SER A 101 6.84 6.98 -16.35
N ALA A 102 6.30 8.20 -16.29
CA ALA A 102 5.12 8.50 -15.48
C ALA A 102 3.90 7.66 -15.90
N ALA A 103 3.78 7.32 -17.18
CA ALA A 103 2.71 6.45 -17.67
C ALA A 103 2.83 5.03 -17.07
N SER A 104 4.04 4.48 -16.98
CA SER A 104 4.26 3.18 -16.36
C SER A 104 3.91 3.21 -14.87
N ALA A 105 4.29 4.27 -14.13
CA ALA A 105 3.90 4.40 -12.73
C ALA A 105 2.38 4.57 -12.50
N ARG A 106 1.61 4.91 -13.53
CA ARG A 106 0.15 5.05 -13.44
C ARG A 106 -0.62 3.79 -13.79
N GLN A 107 0.08 2.79 -14.31
CA GLN A 107 -0.48 1.46 -14.53
C GLN A 107 -0.58 0.71 -13.18
N PRO A 108 -1.67 -0.04 -12.92
CA PRO A 108 -1.79 -0.89 -11.75
C PRO A 108 -0.58 -1.82 -11.55
N GLU A 109 -0.01 -2.32 -12.65
CA GLU A 109 1.15 -3.22 -12.70
C GLU A 109 2.38 -2.65 -11.98
N ALA A 110 2.55 -1.33 -11.90
CA ALA A 110 3.62 -0.70 -11.14
C ALA A 110 3.49 -0.89 -9.61
N CYS A 111 2.29 -1.22 -9.13
CA CYS A 111 2.01 -1.48 -7.72
C CYS A 111 2.06 -2.98 -7.39
N LEU A 112 1.69 -3.83 -8.34
CA LEU A 112 1.51 -5.27 -8.14
C LEU A 112 2.79 -6.01 -7.74
N ASN A 113 3.97 -5.48 -8.06
CA ASN A 113 5.23 -6.09 -7.60
C ASN A 113 5.31 -6.22 -6.06
N CYS A 114 4.61 -5.37 -5.31
CA CYS A 114 4.60 -5.39 -3.84
C CYS A 114 3.21 -5.55 -3.23
N HIS A 115 2.16 -5.20 -3.98
CA HIS A 115 0.77 -5.17 -3.55
C HIS A 115 -0.06 -6.25 -4.24
N ASP A 116 0.49 -7.45 -4.37
CA ASP A 116 -0.23 -8.60 -4.91
C ASP A 116 0.16 -9.90 -4.19
N GLY A 117 -0.73 -10.40 -3.34
CA GLY A 117 -0.53 -11.64 -2.60
C GLY A 117 -1.36 -11.73 -1.33
N ARG A 118 -1.29 -12.89 -0.65
CA ARG A 118 -2.17 -13.23 0.49
C ARG A 118 -2.18 -12.18 1.62
N MET A 119 -1.03 -11.63 1.98
CA MET A 119 -0.89 -10.63 3.06
C MET A 119 -1.03 -9.19 2.58
N TYR A 120 -1.08 -8.98 1.25
CA TYR A 120 -1.11 -7.69 0.57
C TYR A 120 -2.01 -7.80 -0.67
N PRO A 121 -3.33 -8.01 -0.45
CA PRO A 121 -4.25 -8.45 -1.50
C PRO A 121 -4.79 -7.28 -2.35
N GLU A 122 -4.20 -6.09 -2.25
CA GLU A 122 -4.74 -4.88 -2.89
C GLU A 122 -4.86 -5.04 -4.42
N GLY A 123 -3.88 -5.71 -5.04
CA GLY A 123 -3.84 -6.01 -6.47
C GLY A 123 -4.94 -6.96 -6.92
N GLU A 124 -5.10 -8.09 -6.25
CA GLU A 124 -6.17 -9.05 -6.53
C GLU A 124 -7.56 -8.40 -6.38
N ILE A 125 -7.76 -7.63 -5.30
CA ILE A 125 -9.02 -6.92 -5.04
C ILE A 125 -9.33 -5.95 -6.18
N TYR A 126 -8.35 -5.15 -6.60
CA TYR A 126 -8.53 -4.26 -7.73
C TYR A 126 -8.85 -5.02 -9.02
N ALA A 127 -8.08 -6.05 -9.34
CA ALA A 127 -8.24 -6.83 -10.57
C ALA A 127 -9.61 -7.53 -10.69
N ARG A 128 -10.21 -7.93 -9.55
CA ARG A 128 -11.55 -8.54 -9.49
C ARG A 128 -12.70 -7.52 -9.44
N SER A 129 -12.42 -6.25 -9.13
CA SER A 129 -13.44 -5.20 -9.08
C SER A 129 -13.94 -4.80 -10.48
N LEU A 130 -15.11 -4.15 -10.55
CA LEU A 130 -15.59 -3.54 -11.80
C LEU A 130 -14.63 -2.47 -12.33
N HIS A 131 -13.89 -1.78 -11.46
CA HIS A 131 -12.84 -0.86 -11.87
C HIS A 131 -11.68 -1.56 -12.58
N GLY A 132 -11.22 -2.70 -12.05
CA GLY A 132 -10.18 -3.51 -12.68
C GLY A 132 -10.67 -4.15 -13.98
N LEU A 133 -11.92 -4.60 -14.02
CA LEU A 133 -12.55 -5.10 -15.24
C LEU A 133 -12.57 -4.02 -16.33
N ALA A 134 -13.02 -2.81 -16.01
CA ALA A 134 -13.02 -1.69 -16.95
C ALA A 134 -11.61 -1.33 -17.42
N TYR A 135 -10.60 -1.39 -16.55
CA TYR A 135 -9.21 -1.09 -16.91
C TYR A 135 -8.60 -2.10 -17.90
N ARG A 136 -9.05 -3.36 -17.87
CA ARG A 136 -8.60 -4.39 -18.80
C ARG A 136 -9.05 -4.14 -20.24
N ASP A 137 -10.11 -3.38 -20.43
CA ASP A 137 -10.46 -2.88 -21.74
C ASP A 137 -9.40 -1.86 -22.20
N LYS A 138 -8.73 -2.15 -23.32
CA LYS A 138 -7.66 -1.31 -23.85
C LYS A 138 -8.16 0.10 -24.20
N SER A 139 -9.44 0.23 -24.56
CA SER A 139 -10.04 1.53 -24.87
C SER A 139 -10.08 2.46 -23.65
N SER A 140 -10.09 1.89 -22.44
CA SER A 140 -10.19 2.59 -21.15
C SER A 140 -8.87 3.18 -20.64
N ARG A 141 -7.75 3.07 -21.38
CA ARG A 141 -6.40 3.46 -20.88
C ARG A 141 -5.55 4.29 -21.86
N HIS A 142 -6.18 5.09 -22.72
CA HIS A 142 -5.47 5.78 -23.82
C HIS A 142 -4.50 6.87 -23.34
N ASN A 143 -4.64 7.46 -22.15
CA ASN A 143 -3.89 8.67 -21.80
C ASN A 143 -3.19 8.70 -20.43
N LEU A 144 -2.47 7.62 -20.09
CA LEU A 144 -1.68 7.56 -18.85
C LEU A 144 -0.48 8.53 -18.81
N LYS A 145 -0.16 9.28 -19.87
CA LYS A 145 0.97 10.23 -19.86
C LYS A 145 0.66 11.54 -19.13
N ARG A 146 -0.61 11.94 -19.01
CA ARG A 146 -0.98 13.26 -18.46
C ARG A 146 -0.71 13.40 -16.96
N PRO A 147 -0.19 14.56 -16.49
CA PRO A 147 0.17 14.81 -15.09
C PRO A 147 -1.02 14.88 -14.12
N TYR A 148 -2.21 15.15 -14.66
CA TYR A 148 -3.49 15.18 -13.99
C TYR A 148 -4.42 14.32 -14.82
N PHE A 149 -5.21 13.49 -14.15
CA PHE A 149 -6.19 12.68 -14.81
C PHE A 149 -7.56 13.19 -14.37
N TYR A 150 -8.29 13.70 -15.33
CA TYR A 150 -9.71 13.93 -15.23
C TYR A 150 -10.39 12.72 -15.86
N CYS A 151 -11.47 12.24 -15.26
CA CYS A 151 -12.26 11.18 -15.88
C CYS A 151 -12.76 11.70 -17.22
N ASP A 152 -12.23 11.15 -18.29
CA ASP A 152 -12.67 11.42 -19.64
C ASP A 152 -13.23 10.10 -20.15
N ALA A 153 -14.55 10.01 -20.21
CA ALA A 153 -15.22 8.77 -20.60
C ALA A 153 -14.90 8.34 -22.04
N THR A 154 -14.23 9.17 -22.84
CA THR A 154 -13.79 8.84 -24.20
C THR A 154 -12.36 8.31 -24.27
N GLU A 155 -11.48 8.73 -23.34
CA GLU A 155 -10.06 8.34 -23.36
C GLU A 155 -9.66 7.43 -22.19
N ASN A 156 -10.30 7.58 -21.02
CA ASN A 156 -10.03 6.78 -19.84
C ASN A 156 -11.27 6.64 -18.93
N THR A 157 -11.91 5.48 -19.00
CA THR A 157 -13.14 5.15 -18.28
C THR A 157 -12.91 4.36 -16.99
N ALA A 158 -11.66 4.00 -16.68
CA ALA A 158 -11.33 3.14 -15.54
C ALA A 158 -10.30 3.79 -14.61
N PRO A 159 -10.52 3.76 -13.28
CA PRO A 159 -9.53 4.25 -12.34
C PRO A 159 -8.38 3.25 -12.17
N THR A 160 -7.19 3.75 -11.82
CA THR A 160 -6.02 2.93 -11.45
C THR A 160 -5.59 3.18 -10.01
N CYS A 161 -4.68 2.36 -9.48
CA CYS A 161 -4.10 2.56 -8.15
C CYS A 161 -3.51 3.97 -7.98
N ALA A 162 -2.70 4.40 -8.95
CA ALA A 162 -2.10 5.73 -8.95
C ALA A 162 -3.14 6.85 -9.10
N LEU A 163 -4.22 6.61 -9.84
CA LEU A 163 -5.30 7.59 -9.96
C LEU A 163 -5.90 7.91 -8.60
N CYS A 164 -6.32 6.86 -7.89
CA CYS A 164 -7.00 6.99 -6.60
C CYS A 164 -6.06 7.52 -5.52
N HIS A 165 -4.81 7.06 -5.48
CA HIS A 165 -3.93 7.31 -4.33
C HIS A 165 -2.88 8.41 -4.53
N LEU A 166 -2.51 8.76 -5.77
CA LEU A 166 -1.33 9.61 -6.03
C LEU A 166 -1.64 10.82 -6.91
N ASN A 167 -2.31 10.63 -8.05
CA ASN A 167 -2.54 11.66 -9.05
C ASN A 167 -3.49 12.73 -8.54
N GLY A 168 -3.30 13.98 -8.97
CA GLY A 168 -4.22 15.11 -8.74
C GLY A 168 -5.49 14.96 -9.56
N ALA A 169 -6.25 13.90 -9.34
CA ALA A 169 -7.51 13.59 -9.99
C ALA A 169 -8.65 13.98 -9.07
N GLY A 170 -9.30 15.11 -9.35
CA GLY A 170 -10.29 15.70 -8.46
C GLY A 170 -10.13 17.21 -8.34
N LEU A 171 -11.24 17.92 -8.13
CA LEU A 171 -11.22 19.35 -7.89
C LEU A 171 -10.36 19.67 -6.65
N GLY A 172 -9.40 20.58 -6.81
CA GLY A 172 -8.50 21.01 -5.73
C GLY A 172 -7.40 20.00 -5.34
N LEU A 173 -7.25 18.89 -6.07
CA LEU A 173 -6.23 17.89 -5.78
C LEU A 173 -5.00 18.04 -6.67
N LEU A 174 -3.82 18.07 -6.04
CA LEU A 174 -2.54 18.00 -6.72
C LEU A 174 -1.96 16.58 -6.65
N THR A 175 -1.16 16.22 -7.65
CA THR A 175 -0.40 14.97 -7.62
C THR A 175 0.58 14.98 -6.45
N ARG A 176 0.51 13.95 -5.59
CA ARG A 176 1.39 13.78 -4.43
C ARG A 176 2.00 12.39 -4.42
N HIS A 177 3.28 12.32 -4.08
CA HIS A 177 3.98 11.05 -3.87
C HIS A 177 3.79 10.53 -2.43
N ASP A 178 2.58 10.67 -1.89
CA ASP A 178 2.16 10.16 -0.60
C ASP A 178 0.80 9.46 -0.76
N PRO A 179 0.78 8.13 -0.95
CA PRO A 179 -0.47 7.40 -1.13
C PRO A 179 -1.35 7.41 0.12
N ALA A 180 -0.78 7.73 1.30
CA ALA A 180 -1.50 7.78 2.55
C ALA A 180 -2.25 9.10 2.78
N TRP A 181 -2.13 10.06 1.86
CA TRP A 181 -2.74 11.39 1.95
C TRP A 181 -4.27 11.38 1.82
N ARG A 182 -4.83 10.32 1.22
CA ARG A 182 -6.27 10.11 0.99
C ARG A 182 -6.85 8.91 1.74
N LEU A 183 -6.06 8.25 2.58
CA LEU A 183 -6.53 7.11 3.36
C LEU A 183 -7.25 7.61 4.61
N SER A 184 -8.56 7.39 4.68
CA SER A 184 -9.41 7.67 5.85
C SER A 184 -9.13 6.70 7.00
N HIS A 185 -8.74 5.47 6.68
CA HIS A 185 -8.40 4.42 7.65
C HIS A 185 -7.05 3.78 7.31
N ASN A 186 -6.35 3.28 8.32
CA ASN A 186 -5.21 2.39 8.14
C ASN A 186 -5.68 0.92 8.11
N LEU A 187 -6.25 0.50 6.98
CA LEU A 187 -6.81 -0.85 6.81
C LEU A 187 -5.75 -1.96 6.82
N ALA A 188 -4.46 -1.62 6.67
CA ALA A 188 -3.37 -2.58 6.79
C ALA A 188 -3.10 -3.02 8.24
N HIS A 189 -3.49 -2.21 9.23
CA HIS A 189 -3.40 -2.59 10.65
C HIS A 189 -4.73 -3.23 11.09
N PRO A 190 -4.75 -4.32 11.87
CA PRO A 190 -5.99 -5.01 12.26
C PRO A 190 -7.02 -4.12 12.96
N GLU A 191 -6.58 -3.11 13.71
CA GLU A 191 -7.49 -2.15 14.37
C GLU A 191 -8.14 -1.14 13.41
N ALA A 192 -7.72 -1.09 12.13
CA ALA A 192 -8.28 -0.21 11.10
C ALA A 192 -8.34 1.27 11.50
N LEU A 193 -7.34 1.75 12.26
CA LEU A 193 -7.33 3.07 12.88
C LEU A 193 -7.70 4.21 11.91
N SER A 194 -8.64 5.06 12.34
CA SER A 194 -9.01 6.27 11.61
C SER A 194 -7.83 7.23 11.47
N ARG A 195 -7.82 7.95 10.35
CA ARG A 195 -6.83 8.94 9.96
C ARG A 195 -7.47 10.30 9.70
N GLU A 196 -8.78 10.46 9.97
CA GLU A 196 -9.48 11.74 9.78
C GLU A 196 -8.87 12.86 10.61
N ALA A 197 -8.28 12.56 11.78
CA ALA A 197 -7.51 13.55 12.55
C ALA A 197 -6.28 14.13 11.81
N LYS A 198 -5.87 13.57 10.66
CA LYS A 198 -4.76 14.04 9.82
C LYS A 198 -5.22 14.97 8.68
N GLY A 199 -6.35 15.64 8.86
CA GLY A 199 -6.92 16.61 7.93
C GLY A 199 -8.24 16.11 7.35
N GLU A 200 -8.35 16.04 6.02
CA GLU A 200 -9.60 15.63 5.36
C GLU A 200 -9.36 14.51 4.32
N PRO A 201 -8.75 13.37 4.70
CA PRO A 201 -8.48 12.29 3.75
C PRO A 201 -9.75 11.78 3.07
N ARG A 202 -10.90 11.70 3.77
CA ARG A 202 -12.19 11.34 3.17
C ARG A 202 -12.61 12.31 2.07
N THR A 203 -12.58 13.61 2.34
CA THR A 203 -12.94 14.64 1.35
C THR A 203 -12.08 14.52 0.11
N ARG A 204 -10.77 14.31 0.27
CA ARG A 204 -9.84 14.12 -0.85
C ARG A 204 -10.14 12.86 -1.64
N MET A 205 -10.45 11.73 -0.99
CA MET A 205 -10.83 10.51 -1.71
C MET A 205 -12.14 10.69 -2.46
N ARG A 206 -13.14 11.32 -1.83
CA ARG A 206 -14.45 11.57 -2.44
C ARG A 206 -14.34 12.43 -3.70
N ALA A 207 -13.49 13.46 -3.69
CA ALA A 207 -13.23 14.30 -4.86
C ALA A 207 -12.64 13.51 -6.06
N VAL A 208 -11.96 12.39 -5.83
CA VAL A 208 -11.54 11.46 -6.90
C VAL A 208 -12.75 10.71 -7.45
N CYS A 209 -13.58 10.14 -6.57
CA CYS A 209 -14.79 9.40 -6.97
C CYS A 209 -15.75 10.29 -7.78
N GLU A 210 -15.87 11.56 -7.37
CA GLU A 210 -16.71 12.58 -7.99
C GLU A 210 -16.28 12.97 -9.41
N GLN A 211 -15.12 12.50 -9.88
CA GLN A 211 -14.73 12.66 -11.29
C GLN A 211 -15.59 11.82 -12.24
N CYS A 212 -16.13 10.68 -11.78
CA CYS A 212 -16.96 9.80 -12.62
C CYS A 212 -18.33 9.50 -12.01
N HIS A 213 -18.49 9.62 -10.69
CA HIS A 213 -19.72 9.31 -9.97
C HIS A 213 -20.38 10.56 -9.40
N ALA A 214 -21.72 10.57 -9.33
CA ALA A 214 -22.42 11.61 -8.60
C ALA A 214 -21.98 11.63 -7.12
N ALA A 215 -21.82 12.83 -6.55
CA ALA A 215 -21.36 13.02 -5.16
C ALA A 215 -22.19 12.24 -4.14
N ALA A 216 -23.51 12.16 -4.35
CA ALA A 216 -24.42 11.39 -3.50
C ALA A 216 -24.11 9.88 -3.53
N VAL A 217 -23.76 9.33 -4.69
CA VAL A 217 -23.39 7.91 -4.84
C VAL A 217 -22.07 7.63 -4.13
N ALA A 218 -21.04 8.45 -4.38
CA ALA A 218 -19.74 8.31 -3.74
C ALA A 218 -19.85 8.40 -2.21
N LYS A 219 -20.61 9.38 -1.70
CA LYS A 219 -20.84 9.57 -0.26
C LYS A 219 -21.54 8.36 0.36
N ARG A 220 -22.63 7.86 -0.25
CA ARG A 220 -23.39 6.71 0.27
C ARG A 220 -22.57 5.42 0.25
N PHE A 221 -21.85 5.16 -0.83
CA PHE A 221 -20.97 3.99 -0.94
C PHE A 221 -19.93 3.97 0.19
N LEU A 222 -19.23 5.08 0.34
CA LEU A 222 -18.18 5.26 1.33
C LEU A 222 -18.70 5.17 2.78
N ALA A 223 -19.88 5.73 3.07
CA ALA A 223 -20.51 5.62 4.38
C ALA A 223 -20.99 4.20 4.69
N ALA A 224 -21.52 3.47 3.69
CA ALA A 224 -21.91 2.08 3.85
C ALA A 224 -20.70 1.18 4.14
N ALA A 225 -19.57 1.42 3.46
CA ALA A 225 -18.31 0.71 3.74
C ALA A 225 -17.80 0.98 5.15
N ASP A 226 -17.89 2.23 5.65
CA ASP A 226 -17.49 2.57 7.01
C ASP A 226 -18.37 1.87 8.06
N ALA A 227 -19.69 1.85 7.87
CA ALA A 227 -20.62 1.18 8.78
C ALA A 227 -20.38 -0.35 8.81
N GLU A 228 -20.08 -0.96 7.66
CA GLU A 228 -19.73 -2.39 7.61
C GLU A 228 -18.35 -2.66 8.22
N LEU A 229 -17.39 -1.76 8.06
CA LEU A 229 -16.10 -1.86 8.73
C LEU A 229 -16.28 -1.88 10.24
N GLU A 230 -17.08 -0.96 10.80
CA GLU A 230 -17.36 -0.90 12.24
C GLU A 230 -18.00 -2.20 12.74
N ARG A 231 -19.07 -2.67 12.07
CA ARG A 231 -19.72 -3.96 12.40
C ARG A 231 -18.74 -5.12 12.38
N TYR A 232 -17.90 -5.22 11.35
CA TYR A 232 -16.92 -6.30 11.21
C TYR A 232 -15.83 -6.22 12.28
N GLN A 233 -15.40 -5.01 12.63
CA GLN A 233 -14.43 -4.80 13.70
C GLN A 233 -15.00 -5.28 15.04
N GLU A 234 -16.23 -4.90 15.38
CA GLU A 234 -16.88 -5.28 16.62
C GLU A 234 -17.20 -6.77 16.70
N ALA A 235 -17.80 -7.33 15.65
CA ALA A 235 -18.33 -8.69 15.68
C ALA A 235 -17.24 -9.76 15.47
N VAL A 236 -16.20 -9.46 14.69
CA VAL A 236 -15.20 -10.47 14.25
C VAL A 236 -13.81 -10.11 14.73
N VAL A 237 -13.33 -8.90 14.44
CA VAL A 237 -11.90 -8.61 14.61
C VAL A 237 -11.52 -8.41 16.07
N ASN A 238 -12.24 -7.55 16.80
CA ASN A 238 -11.92 -7.21 18.18
C ASN A 238 -11.92 -8.44 19.13
N PRO A 239 -12.92 -9.35 19.08
CA PRO A 239 -12.92 -10.56 19.91
C PRO A 239 -11.75 -11.48 19.59
N GLU A 240 -11.46 -11.70 18.31
CA GLU A 240 -10.38 -12.58 17.87
C GLU A 240 -9.00 -12.02 18.20
N LEU A 241 -8.78 -10.70 18.04
CA LEU A 241 -7.54 -10.05 18.50
C LEU A 241 -7.34 -10.24 20.01
N ALA A 242 -8.39 -10.08 20.81
CA ALA A 242 -8.33 -10.33 22.25
C ALA A 242 -8.00 -11.80 22.56
N ARG A 243 -8.56 -12.75 21.79
CA ARG A 243 -8.26 -14.19 21.88
C ARG A 243 -6.78 -14.47 21.56
N PHE A 244 -6.28 -14.01 20.41
CA PHE A 244 -4.89 -14.20 20.01
C PHE A 244 -3.91 -13.59 21.02
N LYS A 245 -4.20 -12.38 21.51
CA LYS A 245 -3.39 -11.74 22.57
C LYS A 245 -3.30 -12.61 23.84
N LYS A 246 -4.39 -13.25 24.26
CA LYS A 246 -4.39 -14.18 25.40
C LYS A 246 -3.59 -15.46 25.08
N LEU A 247 -3.80 -16.04 23.91
CA LEU A 247 -3.11 -17.27 23.48
C LEU A 247 -1.60 -17.07 23.36
N LEU A 248 -1.17 -15.97 22.73
CA LEU A 248 0.24 -15.64 22.53
C LEU A 248 0.98 -15.44 23.87
N LYS A 249 0.31 -14.88 24.89
CA LYS A 249 0.88 -14.76 26.25
C LYS A 249 1.08 -16.13 26.91
N LYS A 250 0.12 -17.05 26.74
CA LYS A 250 0.09 -18.36 27.42
C LYS A 250 0.94 -19.43 26.75
N LYS A 251 0.92 -19.50 25.41
CA LYS A 251 1.57 -20.56 24.64
C LYS A 251 3.05 -20.24 24.42
N LYS A 252 3.90 -21.28 24.41
CA LYS A 252 5.36 -21.21 24.23
C LYS A 252 5.83 -22.26 23.22
N GLY A 253 7.06 -22.13 22.73
CA GLY A 253 7.67 -23.08 21.80
C GLY A 253 6.79 -23.41 20.59
N LYS A 254 6.71 -24.69 20.22
CA LYS A 254 5.90 -25.17 19.07
C LYS A 254 4.43 -24.73 19.15
N GLN A 255 3.82 -24.73 20.34
CA GLN A 255 2.44 -24.29 20.50
C GLN A 255 2.24 -22.81 20.18
N ARG A 256 3.23 -21.96 20.51
CA ARG A 256 3.19 -20.53 20.15
C ARG A 256 3.31 -20.35 18.64
N GLN A 257 4.14 -21.16 17.98
CA GLN A 257 4.31 -21.10 16.53
C GLN A 257 3.02 -21.43 15.77
N VAL A 258 2.25 -22.42 16.25
CA VAL A 258 0.92 -22.72 15.71
C VAL A 258 0.00 -21.50 15.85
N VAL A 259 -0.07 -20.90 17.05
CA VAL A 259 -0.90 -19.71 17.29
C VAL A 259 -0.49 -18.53 16.39
N LEU A 260 0.80 -18.32 16.15
CA LEU A 260 1.28 -17.26 15.25
C LEU A 260 0.85 -17.49 13.80
N THR A 261 0.82 -18.75 13.36
CA THR A 261 0.39 -19.13 12.02
C THR A 261 -1.11 -18.88 11.86
N ASP A 262 -1.92 -19.37 12.80
CA ASP A 262 -3.37 -19.10 12.83
C ASP A 262 -3.67 -17.60 12.89
N TYR A 263 -2.85 -16.85 13.64
CA TYR A 263 -2.99 -15.41 13.74
C TYR A 263 -2.66 -14.70 12.42
N ALA A 264 -1.59 -15.10 11.74
CA ALA A 264 -1.24 -14.57 10.42
C ALA A 264 -2.36 -14.80 9.41
N ASP A 265 -2.94 -15.99 9.41
CA ASP A 265 -4.04 -16.39 8.54
C ASP A 265 -5.31 -15.57 8.79
N PHE A 266 -5.63 -15.36 10.07
CA PHE A 266 -6.71 -14.47 10.49
C PHE A 266 -6.46 -13.02 10.02
N LEU A 267 -5.26 -12.49 10.21
CA LEU A 267 -4.90 -11.13 9.77
C LEU A 267 -5.00 -10.97 8.25
N ALA A 268 -4.57 -11.98 7.49
CA ALA A 268 -4.66 -12.00 6.03
C ALA A 268 -6.13 -11.87 5.57
N ARG A 269 -6.99 -12.78 6.06
CA ARG A 269 -8.41 -12.83 5.68
C ARG A 269 -9.15 -11.55 6.07
N THR A 270 -8.92 -11.07 7.29
CA THR A 270 -9.58 -9.86 7.80
C THR A 270 -9.08 -8.60 7.10
N LYS A 271 -7.79 -8.52 6.74
CA LYS A 271 -7.27 -7.43 5.89
C LYS A 271 -7.94 -7.43 4.52
N ALA A 272 -8.03 -8.59 3.86
CA ALA A 272 -8.71 -8.72 2.57
C ALA A 272 -10.17 -8.29 2.66
N TYR A 273 -10.90 -8.69 3.71
CA TYR A 273 -12.28 -8.27 3.93
C TYR A 273 -12.41 -6.74 4.02
N ARG A 274 -11.63 -6.12 4.90
CA ARG A 274 -11.68 -4.66 5.14
C ARG A 274 -11.34 -3.84 3.90
N LEU A 275 -10.38 -4.29 3.09
CA LEU A 275 -10.05 -3.65 1.82
C LEU A 275 -11.17 -3.80 0.78
N ASN A 276 -11.82 -4.97 0.69
CA ASN A 276 -12.91 -5.23 -0.25
C ASN A 276 -14.13 -4.33 -0.05
N LEU A 277 -14.43 -3.94 1.20
CA LEU A 277 -15.53 -3.03 1.54
C LEU A 277 -15.48 -1.73 0.71
N TYR A 278 -14.28 -1.23 0.42
CA TYR A 278 -14.07 0.02 -0.31
C TYR A 278 -13.89 -0.15 -1.82
N MET A 279 -14.01 -1.38 -2.35
CA MET A 279 -13.87 -1.69 -3.78
C MET A 279 -15.13 -2.27 -4.41
N GLY A 280 -16.27 -2.22 -3.70
CA GLY A 280 -17.58 -2.57 -4.24
C GLY A 280 -17.83 -4.07 -4.37
N HIS A 281 -16.97 -4.89 -3.78
CA HIS A 281 -17.27 -6.30 -3.56
C HIS A 281 -17.88 -6.45 -2.16
N PRO A 282 -19.14 -6.90 -2.01
CA PRO A 282 -19.59 -7.40 -0.73
C PRO A 282 -18.66 -8.57 -0.43
N GLY A 283 -17.82 -8.42 0.60
CA GLY A 283 -16.83 -9.43 0.94
C GLY A 283 -17.54 -10.76 1.08
N ARG A 284 -17.37 -11.66 0.10
CA ARG A 284 -17.62 -13.08 0.34
C ARG A 284 -16.56 -13.46 1.36
N THR A 285 -16.92 -13.28 2.62
CA THR A 285 -16.40 -14.12 3.68
C THR A 285 -16.71 -15.52 3.22
N GLU A 286 -15.67 -16.33 3.04
CA GLU A 286 -15.81 -17.75 3.33
C GLU A 286 -16.29 -17.82 4.78
N ARG A 287 -17.60 -17.71 4.98
CA ARG A 287 -18.29 -18.16 6.19
C ARG A 287 -18.39 -19.67 6.11
#